data_AF-A0AAV7SN24-F1
#
_entry.id   AF-A0AAV7SN24-F1
#
_cell.length_a   1.000
_cell.length_b   1.000
_cell.length_c   1.000
_cell.angle_alpha   90.00
_cell.angle_beta   90.00
_cell.angle_gamma   90.00
#
_symmetry.space_group_name_H-M   'P 1'
#
loop_
_entity.id
_entity.type
_entity.pdbx_description
1 polymer ?
#
loop_
_entity_poly.entity_id
_entity_poly.type
_entity_poly.pdbx_seq_one_letter_code
_entity_poly.pdbx_strand_id
1 'polypeptide(L)'
;ELPYEHKIVIAGNHELTFDQEFMADLIKQDFYYFPSMCKLKPENYENVQSLLTNCIYLQDSEVTVRGFKIYGSPWQPWFYGWGFNLPRGQALLDKWNNIPEETDILITHGPPL
;
A
#
# COMPACT_ATOMS: atom_id res chain seq x y z
N GLU A 1 -17.67 -17.42 9.02
CA GLU A 1 -16.86 -17.31 7.79
C GLU A 1 -17.37 -16.14 6.95
N LEU A 2 -16.49 -15.40 6.28
CA LEU A 2 -16.90 -14.33 5.36
C LEU A 2 -17.27 -14.94 4.00
N PRO A 3 -18.28 -14.44 3.29
CA PRO A 3 -18.94 -15.16 2.18
C PRO A 3 -18.12 -15.22 0.88
N TYR A 4 -17.02 -14.49 0.78
CA TYR A 4 -16.23 -14.39 -0.45
C TYR A 4 -15.07 -15.37 -0.48
N GLU A 5 -14.94 -16.12 -1.55
CA GLU A 5 -13.85 -17.10 -1.75
C GLU A 5 -12.48 -16.40 -1.83
N HIS A 6 -12.38 -15.35 -2.66
CA HIS A 6 -11.18 -14.53 -2.81
C HIS A 6 -11.44 -13.14 -2.24
N LYS A 7 -10.52 -12.65 -1.40
CA LYS A 7 -10.45 -11.24 -0.98
C LYS A 7 -9.12 -10.70 -1.45
N ILE A 8 -9.15 -9.60 -2.20
CA ILE A 8 -7.95 -8.94 -2.71
C ILE A 8 -7.92 -7.56 -2.06
N VAL A 9 -6.78 -7.20 -1.49
CA VAL A 9 -6.63 -5.98 -0.70
C VAL A 9 -5.35 -5.27 -1.12
N ILE A 10 -5.42 -3.94 -1.20
CA ILE A 10 -4.27 -3.06 -1.26
C ILE A 10 -4.24 -2.20 0.00
N ALA A 11 -3.08 -1.65 0.34
CA ALA A 11 -2.98 -0.62 1.37
C ALA A 11 -3.45 0.74 0.83
N GLY A 12 -3.65 1.68 1.76
CA GLY A 12 -3.87 3.08 1.51
C GLY A 12 -3.07 3.97 2.46
N ASN A 13 -3.36 5.26 2.45
CA ASN A 13 -2.65 6.23 3.29
C ASN A 13 -2.73 5.97 4.81
N HIS A 14 -3.74 5.25 5.29
CA HIS A 14 -3.90 4.95 6.72
C HIS A 14 -3.10 3.72 7.19
N GLU A 15 -2.68 2.85 6.28
CA GLU A 15 -1.87 1.67 6.59
C GLU A 15 -0.39 2.05 6.76
N LEU A 16 -0.10 3.00 7.65
CA LEU A 16 1.23 3.59 7.84
C LEU A 16 2.30 2.52 8.12
N THR A 17 1.97 1.47 8.89
CA THR A 17 2.88 0.35 9.18
C THR A 17 3.26 -0.49 7.96
N PHE A 18 2.52 -0.38 6.85
CA PHE A 18 2.80 -1.09 5.61
C PHE A 18 3.83 -0.34 4.76
N ASP A 19 3.98 0.96 4.96
CA ASP A 19 4.98 1.81 4.32
C ASP A 19 6.24 1.88 5.20
N GLN A 20 7.20 1.01 4.90
CA GLN A 20 8.44 0.87 5.69
C GLN A 20 9.31 2.12 5.62
N GLU A 21 9.33 2.81 4.48
CA GLU A 21 10.11 4.05 4.29
C GLU A 21 9.49 5.17 5.14
N PHE A 22 8.17 5.32 5.06
CA PHE A 22 7.45 6.29 5.89
C PHE A 22 7.67 6.04 7.38
N MET A 23 7.57 4.78 7.85
CA MET A 23 7.79 4.44 9.26
C MET A 23 9.24 4.74 9.69
N ALA A 24 10.22 4.42 8.84
CA ALA A 24 11.63 4.70 9.13
C ALA A 24 11.91 6.20 9.26
N ASP A 25 11.27 7.03 8.45
CA ASP A 25 11.39 8.49 8.51
C ASP A 25 10.61 9.09 9.69
N LEU A 26 9.40 8.58 9.95
CA LEU A 26 8.56 9.01 11.07
C LEU A 26 9.26 8.83 12.42
N ILE A 27 9.94 7.70 12.62
CA ILE A 27 10.66 7.39 13.87
C ILE A 27 11.88 8.30 14.05
N LYS A 28 12.58 8.67 12.97
CA LYS A 28 13.77 9.55 13.04
C LYS A 28 13.43 11.00 13.32
N GLN A 29 12.28 11.48 12.86
CA GLN A 29 11.94 12.89 12.90
C GLN A 29 11.12 13.30 14.15
N ASP A 30 10.95 12.40 15.11
CA ASP A 30 10.24 12.63 16.39
C ASP A 30 8.85 13.29 16.18
N PHE A 31 8.15 12.81 15.15
CA PHE A 31 6.88 13.38 14.70
C PHE A 31 5.76 13.05 15.70
N TYR A 32 5.47 13.97 16.62
CA TYR A 32 4.31 13.92 17.53
C TYR A 32 2.94 13.84 16.81
N TYR A 33 2.91 13.90 15.48
CA TYR A 33 1.71 13.80 14.66
C TYR A 33 1.02 12.44 14.76
N PHE A 34 1.78 11.36 14.97
CA PHE A 34 1.27 9.99 15.15
C PHE A 34 1.84 9.35 16.42
N PRO A 35 1.41 9.79 17.62
CA PRO A 35 2.06 9.43 18.88
C PRO A 35 2.00 7.93 19.20
N SER A 36 1.02 7.20 18.67
CA SER A 36 0.95 5.74 18.81
C SER A 36 1.93 5.01 17.90
N MET A 37 2.22 5.55 16.72
CA MET A 37 3.10 4.95 15.72
C MET A 37 4.57 5.12 16.10
N CYS A 38 4.94 6.27 16.68
CA CYS A 38 6.29 6.53 17.17
C CYS A 38 6.73 5.62 18.32
N LYS A 39 5.79 4.90 18.96
CA LYS A 39 6.09 3.90 20.00
C LYS A 39 6.44 2.53 19.44
N LEU A 40 6.19 2.30 18.15
CA LEU A 40 6.46 1.02 17.49
C LEU A 40 7.96 0.90 17.20
N LYS A 41 8.48 -0.31 17.40
CA LYS A 41 9.79 -0.74 16.94
C LYS A 41 9.67 -1.45 15.59
N PRO A 42 10.75 -1.54 14.80
CA PRO A 42 10.76 -2.29 13.53
C PRO A 42 10.14 -3.69 13.66
N GLU A 43 10.48 -4.42 14.73
CA GLU A 43 9.94 -5.77 14.98
C GLU A 43 8.40 -5.81 15.10
N ASN A 44 7.74 -4.69 15.39
CA ASN A 44 6.28 -4.61 15.50
C ASN A 44 5.58 -4.50 14.15
N TYR A 45 6.26 -4.03 13.10
CA TYR A 45 5.62 -3.71 11.82
C TYR A 45 6.32 -4.25 10.57
N GLU A 46 7.53 -4.82 10.69
CA GLU A 46 8.27 -5.39 9.55
C GLU A 46 7.47 -6.45 8.77
N ASN A 47 6.60 -7.19 9.46
CA ASN A 47 5.82 -8.30 8.91
C ASN A 47 4.31 -8.08 9.04
N VAL A 48 3.83 -6.85 9.24
CA VAL A 48 2.40 -6.56 9.48
C VAL A 48 1.48 -7.08 8.37
N GLN A 49 1.96 -7.09 7.12
CA GLN A 49 1.23 -7.65 5.98
C GLN A 49 0.89 -9.13 6.16
N SER A 50 1.73 -9.90 6.85
CA SER A 50 1.49 -11.34 7.12
C SER A 50 0.27 -11.59 8.02
N LEU A 51 -0.19 -10.57 8.76
CA LEU A 51 -1.40 -10.66 9.59
C LEU A 51 -2.68 -10.75 8.74
N LEU A 52 -2.60 -10.40 7.45
CA LEU A 52 -3.69 -10.52 6.48
C LEU A 52 -3.86 -11.97 5.99
N THR A 53 -4.09 -12.92 6.90
CA THR A 53 -4.10 -14.37 6.60
C THR A 53 -5.26 -14.83 5.73
N ASN A 54 -6.27 -13.99 5.52
CA ASN A 54 -7.52 -14.34 4.84
C ASN A 54 -7.75 -13.53 3.56
N CYS A 55 -6.72 -12.87 3.02
CA CYS A 55 -6.78 -12.20 1.73
C CYS A 55 -5.47 -12.30 0.97
N ILE A 56 -5.51 -11.95 -0.30
CA ILE A 56 -4.35 -11.74 -1.15
C ILE A 56 -4.04 -10.25 -1.05
N TYR A 57 -2.94 -9.91 -0.38
CA TYR A 57 -2.45 -8.54 -0.32
C TYR A 57 -1.61 -8.24 -1.56
N LEU A 58 -1.89 -7.11 -2.22
CA LEU A 58 -1.14 -6.61 -3.37
C LEU A 58 -0.52 -5.25 -3.02
N GLN A 59 0.76 -5.12 -3.34
CA GLN A 59 1.51 -3.86 -3.31
C GLN A 59 2.52 -3.89 -4.44
N ASP A 60 2.32 -3.05 -5.46
CA ASP A 60 3.12 -3.02 -6.68
C ASP A 60 3.31 -4.43 -7.28
N SER A 61 2.23 -5.24 -7.25
CA SER A 61 2.24 -6.65 -7.61
C SER A 61 0.88 -7.09 -8.16
N GLU A 62 0.86 -8.26 -8.79
CA GLU A 62 -0.34 -8.83 -9.42
C GLU A 62 -0.69 -10.22 -8.91
N VAL A 63 -1.95 -10.59 -9.14
CA VAL A 63 -2.44 -11.96 -8.99
C VAL A 63 -3.42 -12.29 -10.12
N THR A 64 -3.42 -13.53 -10.58
CA THR A 64 -4.45 -14.04 -11.48
C THR A 64 -5.52 -14.79 -10.68
N VAL A 65 -6.76 -14.31 -10.72
CA VAL A 65 -7.90 -14.96 -10.06
C VAL A 65 -8.98 -15.24 -11.09
N ARG A 66 -9.35 -16.51 -11.24
CA ARG A 66 -10.38 -16.96 -12.20
C ARG A 66 -10.13 -16.47 -13.64
N GLY A 67 -8.87 -16.35 -14.03
CA GLY A 67 -8.46 -15.91 -15.36
C GLY A 67 -8.29 -14.39 -15.53
N PHE A 68 -8.66 -13.58 -14.54
CA PHE A 68 -8.44 -12.13 -14.55
C PHE A 68 -7.10 -11.80 -13.91
N LYS A 69 -6.27 -11.00 -14.60
CA LYS A 69 -5.04 -10.43 -14.08
C LYS A 69 -5.35 -9.13 -13.33
N ILE A 70 -5.01 -9.12 -12.04
CA ILE A 70 -5.38 -8.04 -11.11
C ILE A 70 -4.09 -7.44 -10.56
N TYR A 71 -3.85 -6.16 -10.82
CA TYR A 71 -2.68 -5.43 -10.31
C TYR A 71 -3.11 -4.47 -9.21
N GLY A 72 -2.35 -4.42 -8.12
CA GLY A 72 -2.66 -3.58 -6.95
C GLY A 72 -1.50 -2.67 -6.56
N SER A 73 -1.77 -1.38 -6.37
CA SER A 73 -0.76 -0.41 -5.93
C SER A 73 -1.35 0.62 -4.95
N PRO A 74 -0.68 0.88 -3.80
CA PRO A 74 -1.21 1.77 -2.76
C PRO A 74 -0.88 3.25 -2.98
N TRP A 75 0.01 3.57 -3.93
CA TRP A 75 0.55 4.91 -4.09
C TRP A 75 -0.52 5.93 -4.46
N GLN A 76 -0.36 7.15 -3.96
CA GLN A 76 -1.24 8.27 -4.28
C GLN A 76 -0.46 9.58 -4.37
N PRO A 77 -1.01 10.58 -5.08
CA PRO A 77 -0.52 11.95 -4.97
C PRO A 77 -0.55 12.43 -3.53
N TRP A 78 0.53 13.07 -3.10
CA TRP A 78 0.71 13.55 -1.73
C TRP A 78 -0.56 14.20 -1.12
N PHE A 79 -0.95 13.71 0.06
CA PHE A 79 -2.08 14.21 0.85
C PHE A 79 -1.79 14.11 2.35
N TYR A 80 -1.71 15.26 3.03
CA TYR A 80 -1.54 15.41 4.49
C TYR A 80 -0.38 14.64 5.16
N GLY A 81 0.65 14.22 4.41
CA GLY A 81 1.84 13.58 4.98
C GLY A 81 1.55 12.21 5.60
N TRP A 82 0.63 11.45 5.03
CA TRP A 82 0.36 10.06 5.41
C TRP A 82 1.17 9.07 4.55
N GLY A 83 1.00 7.76 4.78
CA GLY A 83 1.73 6.71 4.06
C GLY A 83 1.40 6.65 2.57
N PHE A 84 2.27 6.01 1.79
CA PHE A 84 2.13 5.78 0.36
C PHE A 84 1.88 7.04 -0.47
N ASN A 85 2.46 8.16 -0.04
CA ASN A 85 2.40 9.45 -0.72
C ASN A 85 3.64 9.66 -1.57
N LEU A 86 3.43 10.03 -2.85
CA LEU A 86 4.51 10.48 -3.73
C LEU A 86 4.14 11.83 -4.39
N PRO A 87 5.13 12.65 -4.75
CA PRO A 87 4.88 13.86 -5.52
C PRO A 87 4.29 13.50 -6.89
N ARG A 88 3.39 14.37 -7.39
CA ARG A 88 2.89 14.26 -8.77
C ARG A 88 4.04 14.37 -9.77
N GLY A 89 3.90 13.71 -10.91
CA GLY A 89 4.92 13.67 -11.96
C GLY A 89 5.70 12.36 -11.93
N GLN A 90 7.02 12.44 -12.07
CA GLN A 90 7.87 11.27 -12.33
C GLN A 90 7.78 10.20 -11.26
N ALA A 91 7.76 10.55 -9.96
CA ALA A 91 7.74 9.57 -8.89
C ALA A 91 6.52 8.63 -8.93
N LEU A 92 5.33 9.18 -9.22
CA LEU A 92 4.13 8.36 -9.43
C LEU A 92 4.16 7.64 -10.77
N LEU A 93 4.66 8.29 -11.83
CA LEU A 93 4.81 7.67 -13.14
C LEU A 93 5.70 6.43 -13.08
N ASP A 94 6.78 6.45 -12.29
CA ASP A 94 7.67 5.31 -12.10
C ASP A 94 6.94 4.11 -11.47
N LYS A 95 5.94 4.36 -10.62
CA LYS A 95 5.06 3.31 -10.08
C LYS A 95 4.08 2.81 -11.13
N TRP A 96 3.45 3.72 -11.87
CA TRP A 96 2.48 3.37 -12.91
C TRP A 96 3.10 2.63 -14.09
N ASN A 97 4.36 2.89 -14.41
CA ASN A 97 5.10 2.19 -15.45
C ASN A 97 5.36 0.71 -15.14
N ASN A 98 5.21 0.29 -13.87
CA ASN A 98 5.34 -1.12 -13.49
C ASN A 98 4.04 -1.92 -13.67
N ILE A 99 2.93 -1.26 -14.02
CA ILE A 99 1.65 -1.93 -14.29
C ILE A 99 1.76 -2.65 -15.65
N PRO A 100 1.60 -3.98 -15.71
CA PRO A 100 1.66 -4.73 -16.96
C PRO A 100 0.52 -4.35 -17.91
N GLU A 101 0.79 -4.33 -19.22
CA GLU A 101 -0.18 -3.93 -20.25
C GLU A 101 -1.41 -4.86 -20.31
N GLU A 102 -1.22 -6.12 -19.94
CA GLU A 102 -2.25 -7.16 -19.85
C GLU A 102 -3.16 -7.10 -18.61
N THR A 103 -3.04 -6.06 -17.77
CA THR A 103 -3.84 -5.94 -16.55
C THR A 103 -5.32 -5.79 -16.89
N ASP A 104 -6.16 -6.71 -16.44
CA ASP A 104 -7.61 -6.64 -16.63
C ASP A 104 -8.28 -5.72 -15.61
N ILE A 105 -7.82 -5.78 -14.35
CA ILE A 105 -8.37 -5.03 -13.23
C ILE A 105 -7.23 -4.33 -12.49
N LEU A 106 -7.27 -3.00 -12.48
CA LEU A 106 -6.34 -2.18 -11.72
C LEU A 106 -7.00 -1.71 -10.41
N ILE A 107 -6.32 -1.93 -9.28
CA ILE A 107 -6.74 -1.47 -7.96
C ILE A 107 -5.72 -0.44 -7.46
N THR A 108 -6.16 0.81 -7.33
CA THR A 108 -5.39 1.90 -6.71
C THR A 108 -6.13 2.48 -5.52
N HIS A 109 -5.39 3.03 -4.55
CA HIS A 109 -6.01 3.66 -3.39
C HIS A 109 -6.67 4.99 -3.77
N GLY A 110 -5.96 5.83 -4.53
CA GLY A 110 -6.48 7.11 -5.04
C GLY A 110 -7.12 6.98 -6.43
N PRO A 111 -8.06 7.87 -6.79
CA PRO A 111 -8.65 7.91 -8.12
C PRO A 111 -7.67 8.43 -9.19
N PRO A 112 -7.90 8.13 -10.49
CA PRO A 112 -7.21 8.80 -11.59
C PRO A 112 -7.65 10.28 -11.72
N LEU A 113 -7.01 11.02 -12.64
CA LEU A 113 -7.35 12.43 -12.95
C LEU A 113 -8.76 12.57 -13.54
#